data_AF-A0AA41U2K1-F1
#
_entry.id   AF-A0AA41U2K1-F1
#
_cell.length_a   1.000
_cell.length_b   1.000
_cell.length_c   1.000
_cell.angle_alpha   90.00
_cell.angle_beta   90.00
_cell.angle_gamma   90.00
#
_symmetry.space_group_name_H-M   'P 1'
#
loop_
_entity.id
_entity.type
_entity.pdbx_description
1 polymer ?
#
loop_
_entity_poly.entity_id
_entity_poly.type
_entity_poly.pdbx_seq_one_letter_code
_entity_poly.pdbx_strand_id
1 'polypeptide(L)'
;MARRDASAADRFQAVADELYALSPADFTAARDTHAAQLRRDGERDLAARVAALRRPTMAAWAGNVLVRARPEEVAGVLELGAALREAHRDLDGTRLRALSAQQRALTMALARQARALTVKAGRPLSEQGVLEVRGTVQAALADPDAARAWAGGCLDHPLTPPAFPAVAGAGTRPAGPVWDLSDEPAKRRSAKPAPRAAADDLERARVRREARARRDEAVRDAETAAVNADRAQAAVEAAREQAHAAQERREEARGHVAELRRELADAEQAEHDAAEDERRTRDRVREAERALPGARRRAREAERHAAHLARQAADGNTKAAPASSRGSTRGSARGSTRGSTRGRSRGGQ
;
A
#
# COMPACT_ATOMS: atom_id res chain seq x y z
N MET A 1 27.26 -0.23 -42.57
CA MET A 1 25.88 -0.72 -42.45
C MET A 1 25.31 -0.44 -41.06
N ALA A 2 25.89 -0.96 -39.98
CA ALA A 2 25.39 -0.79 -38.59
C ALA A 2 24.94 0.63 -38.15
N ARG A 3 25.70 1.70 -38.44
CA ARG A 3 25.27 3.09 -38.08
C ARG A 3 24.08 3.60 -38.88
N ARG A 4 23.91 3.15 -40.13
CA ARG A 4 22.80 3.54 -41.01
C ARG A 4 21.52 2.77 -40.63
N ASP A 5 21.69 1.51 -40.23
CA ASP A 5 20.60 0.66 -39.73
C ASP A 5 20.08 1.15 -38.38
N ALA A 6 20.97 1.60 -37.48
CA ALA A 6 20.59 2.24 -36.22
C ALA A 6 19.78 3.52 -36.45
N SER A 7 20.23 4.41 -37.34
CA SER A 7 19.48 5.63 -37.70
C SER A 7 18.12 5.34 -38.36
N ALA A 8 18.01 4.26 -39.13
CA ALA A 8 16.72 3.83 -39.69
C ALA A 8 15.78 3.23 -38.64
N ALA A 9 16.32 2.51 -37.65
CA ALA A 9 15.57 1.99 -36.51
C ALA A 9 15.07 3.13 -35.60
N ASP A 10 15.91 4.12 -35.31
CA ASP A 10 15.54 5.28 -34.49
C ASP A 10 14.45 6.12 -35.18
N ARG A 11 14.56 6.33 -36.48
CA ARG A 11 13.51 7.03 -37.26
C ARG A 11 12.21 6.23 -37.33
N PHE A 12 12.29 4.91 -37.48
CA PHE A 12 11.10 4.06 -37.38
C PHE A 12 10.43 4.19 -36.01
N GLN A 13 11.22 4.14 -34.94
CA GLN A 13 10.73 4.24 -33.58
C GLN A 13 10.07 5.60 -33.32
N ALA A 14 10.67 6.70 -33.77
CA ALA A 14 10.07 8.04 -33.67
C ALA A 14 8.70 8.12 -34.37
N VAL A 15 8.57 7.58 -35.58
CA VAL A 15 7.28 7.54 -36.29
C VAL A 15 6.28 6.63 -35.58
N ALA A 16 6.72 5.47 -35.09
CA ALA A 16 5.86 4.59 -34.30
C ALA A 16 5.37 5.28 -33.02
N ASP A 17 6.24 6.03 -32.34
CA ASP A 17 5.92 6.77 -31.13
C ASP A 17 4.86 7.85 -31.36
N GLU A 18 4.99 8.61 -32.44
CA GLU A 18 3.99 9.59 -32.86
C GLU A 18 2.64 8.90 -33.18
N LEU A 19 2.67 7.80 -33.93
CA LEU A 19 1.45 7.08 -34.32
C LEU A 19 0.73 6.45 -33.12
N TYR A 20 1.45 5.79 -32.22
CA TYR A 20 0.85 5.14 -31.04
C TYR A 20 0.47 6.11 -29.91
N ALA A 21 0.85 7.39 -30.01
CA ALA A 21 0.30 8.46 -29.16
C ALA A 21 -1.11 8.88 -29.59
N LEU A 22 -1.47 8.71 -30.87
CA LEU A 22 -2.78 9.05 -31.40
C LEU A 22 -3.86 8.07 -30.95
N SER A 23 -5.12 8.53 -30.98
CA SER A 23 -6.24 7.67 -30.67
C SER A 23 -6.41 6.58 -31.75
N PRO A 24 -7.00 5.41 -31.43
CA PRO A 24 -7.19 4.34 -32.42
C PRO A 24 -7.96 4.78 -33.67
N ALA A 25 -8.83 5.79 -33.57
CA ALA A 25 -9.57 6.31 -34.70
C ALA A 25 -8.70 7.12 -35.66
N ASP A 26 -7.72 7.85 -35.14
CA ASP A 26 -6.86 8.75 -35.92
C ASP A 26 -5.61 8.02 -36.45
N PHE A 27 -5.26 6.89 -35.82
CA PHE A 27 -4.07 6.09 -36.13
C PHE A 27 -3.94 5.74 -37.61
N THR A 28 -5.00 5.19 -38.23
CA THR A 28 -4.91 4.70 -39.61
C THR A 28 -4.65 5.83 -40.60
N ALA A 29 -5.36 6.96 -40.45
CA ALA A 29 -5.20 8.12 -41.32
C ALA A 29 -3.80 8.73 -41.20
N ALA A 30 -3.28 8.84 -39.97
CA ALA A 30 -1.92 9.30 -39.73
C ALA A 30 -0.89 8.33 -40.31
N ARG A 31 -1.03 7.01 -40.07
CA ARG A 31 -0.11 5.98 -40.58
C ARG A 31 0.00 6.04 -42.10
N ASP A 32 -1.12 6.16 -42.79
CA ASP A 32 -1.15 6.22 -44.25
C ASP A 32 -0.51 7.52 -44.78
N THR A 33 -0.68 8.63 -44.05
CA THR A 33 -0.02 9.91 -44.35
C THR A 33 1.50 9.83 -44.19
N HIS A 34 1.98 9.29 -43.06
CA HIS A 34 3.42 9.08 -42.83
C HIS A 34 4.03 8.10 -43.85
N ALA A 35 3.34 7.00 -44.17
CA ALA A 35 3.79 6.05 -45.17
C ALA A 35 3.85 6.67 -46.58
N ALA A 36 2.89 7.52 -46.94
CA ALA A 36 2.92 8.25 -48.21
C ALA A 36 4.08 9.25 -48.27
N GLN A 37 4.34 9.98 -47.17
CA GLN A 37 5.44 10.93 -47.10
C GLN A 37 6.80 10.24 -47.23
N LEU A 38 7.03 9.16 -46.48
CA LEU A 38 8.26 8.36 -46.56
C LEU A 38 8.52 7.78 -47.96
N ARG A 39 7.47 7.42 -48.71
CA ARG A 39 7.62 7.00 -50.11
C ARG A 39 8.07 8.14 -51.04
N ARG A 40 7.57 9.36 -50.82
CA ARG A 40 7.99 10.55 -51.58
C ARG A 40 9.46 10.89 -51.29
N ASP A 41 9.87 10.69 -50.05
CA ASP A 41 11.24 10.94 -49.59
C ASP A 41 12.23 9.82 -49.99
N GLY A 42 11.76 8.80 -50.73
CA GLY A 42 12.59 7.71 -51.26
C GLY A 42 12.83 6.55 -50.29
N GLU A 43 12.24 6.59 -49.09
CA GLU A 43 12.44 5.62 -48.00
C GLU A 43 11.44 4.46 -48.05
N ARG A 44 11.47 3.70 -49.14
CA ARG A 44 10.46 2.65 -49.42
C ARG A 44 10.40 1.57 -48.34
N ASP A 45 11.53 1.13 -47.83
CA ASP A 45 11.59 0.07 -46.80
C ASP A 45 11.03 0.57 -45.45
N LEU A 46 11.34 1.82 -45.07
CA LEU A 46 10.79 2.44 -43.87
C LEU A 46 9.28 2.67 -44.00
N ALA A 47 8.82 3.12 -45.17
CA ALA A 47 7.40 3.27 -45.46
C ALA A 47 6.64 1.93 -45.39
N ALA A 48 7.23 0.84 -45.87
CA ALA A 48 6.64 -0.49 -45.77
C ALA A 48 6.51 -0.95 -44.31
N ARG A 49 7.54 -0.70 -43.49
CA ARG A 49 7.51 -1.00 -42.05
C ARG A 49 6.46 -0.18 -41.30
N VAL A 50 6.33 1.12 -41.59
CA VAL A 50 5.30 1.99 -41.00
C VAL A 50 3.90 1.56 -41.43
N ALA A 51 3.71 1.20 -42.70
CA ALA A 51 2.43 0.71 -43.20
C ALA A 51 2.02 -0.64 -42.56
N ALA A 52 2.99 -1.45 -42.16
CA ALA A 52 2.75 -2.72 -41.46
C ALA A 52 2.32 -2.55 -39.99
N LEU A 53 2.43 -1.34 -39.41
CA LEU A 53 1.96 -1.08 -38.05
C LEU A 53 0.45 -1.30 -37.94
N ARG A 54 0.07 -2.04 -36.89
CA ARG A 54 -1.32 -2.41 -36.61
C ARG A 54 -1.97 -1.37 -35.72
N ARG A 55 -3.23 -1.07 -36.02
CA ARG A 55 -4.05 -0.16 -35.22
C ARG A 55 -4.17 -0.71 -33.79
N PRO A 56 -3.87 0.08 -32.75
CA PRO A 56 -4.00 -0.37 -31.37
C PRO A 56 -5.46 -0.59 -30.99
N THR A 57 -5.72 -1.59 -30.14
CA THR A 57 -7.01 -1.69 -29.44
C THR A 57 -7.17 -0.54 -28.44
N MET A 58 -8.39 -0.32 -27.95
CA MET A 58 -8.65 0.74 -26.97
C MET A 58 -7.87 0.52 -25.66
N ALA A 59 -7.73 -0.73 -25.20
CA ALA A 59 -6.95 -1.06 -24.02
C ALA A 59 -5.44 -0.91 -24.25
N ALA A 60 -4.93 -1.33 -25.42
CA ALA A 60 -3.52 -1.15 -25.78
C ALA A 60 -3.15 0.33 -25.86
N TRP A 61 -4.00 1.16 -26.49
CA TRP A 61 -3.84 2.61 -26.52
C TRP A 61 -3.85 3.22 -25.12
N ALA A 62 -4.75 2.81 -24.23
CA ALA A 62 -4.77 3.28 -22.84
C ALA A 62 -3.46 2.94 -22.10
N GLY A 63 -2.89 1.76 -22.35
CA GLY A 63 -1.57 1.36 -21.85
C GLY A 63 -0.43 2.22 -22.41
N ASN A 64 -0.45 2.53 -23.70
CA ASN A 64 0.55 3.40 -24.35
C ASN A 64 0.47 4.84 -23.82
N VAL A 65 -0.74 5.38 -23.65
CA VAL A 65 -0.96 6.71 -23.05
C VAL A 65 -0.43 6.77 -21.62
N LEU A 66 -0.64 5.71 -20.83
CA LEU A 66 -0.12 5.62 -19.47
C LEU A 66 1.42 5.69 -19.43
N VAL A 67 2.10 4.95 -20.32
CA VAL A 67 3.57 4.96 -20.45
C VAL A 67 4.10 6.36 -20.75
N ARG A 68 3.44 7.08 -21.65
CA ARG A 68 3.84 8.45 -22.05
C ARG A 68 3.53 9.49 -20.97
N ALA A 69 2.43 9.33 -20.25
CA ALA A 69 2.00 10.28 -19.24
C ALA A 69 2.67 10.08 -17.87
N ARG A 70 3.16 8.87 -17.57
CA ARG A 70 3.67 8.45 -16.25
C ARG A 70 4.92 7.55 -16.35
N PRO A 71 6.01 8.00 -16.99
CA PRO A 71 7.19 7.15 -17.20
C PRO A 71 7.83 6.65 -15.90
N GLU A 72 7.76 7.42 -14.82
CA GLU A 72 8.30 7.09 -13.49
C GLU A 72 7.50 5.97 -12.83
N GLU A 73 6.17 5.97 -12.98
CA GLU A 73 5.34 4.90 -12.43
C GLU A 73 5.54 3.60 -13.23
N VAL A 74 5.80 3.69 -14.55
CA VAL A 74 6.18 2.54 -15.37
C VAL A 74 7.55 2.00 -14.97
N ALA A 75 8.54 2.85 -14.70
CA ALA A 75 9.83 2.43 -14.17
C ALA A 75 9.67 1.65 -12.84
N GLY A 76 8.80 2.13 -11.95
CA GLY A 76 8.47 1.42 -10.71
C GLY A 76 7.84 0.03 -10.93
N VAL A 77 7.07 -0.16 -12.00
CA VAL A 77 6.58 -1.50 -12.38
C VAL A 77 7.72 -2.41 -12.80
N LEU A 78 8.70 -1.91 -13.57
CA LEU A 78 9.86 -2.70 -14.00
C LEU A 78 10.70 -3.16 -12.81
N GLU A 79 10.96 -2.26 -11.87
CA GLU A 79 11.69 -2.54 -10.63
C GLU A 79 10.95 -3.55 -9.75
N LEU A 80 9.64 -3.37 -9.57
CA LEU A 80 8.81 -4.30 -8.80
C LEU A 80 8.79 -5.70 -9.44
N GLY A 81 8.69 -5.78 -10.77
CA GLY A 81 8.75 -7.04 -11.50
C GLY A 81 10.11 -7.75 -11.29
N ALA A 82 11.22 -7.00 -11.31
CA ALA A 82 12.54 -7.55 -11.03
C ALA A 82 12.64 -8.08 -9.59
N ALA A 83 12.16 -7.31 -8.61
CA ALA A 83 12.15 -7.72 -7.20
C ALA A 83 11.27 -8.95 -6.94
N LEU A 84 10.12 -9.07 -7.60
CA LEU A 84 9.24 -10.24 -7.51
C LEU A 84 9.94 -11.50 -8.05
N ARG A 85 10.57 -11.40 -9.22
CA ARG A 85 11.31 -12.52 -9.82
C ARG A 85 12.54 -12.90 -9.00
N GLU A 86 13.19 -11.96 -8.36
CA GLU A 86 14.27 -12.22 -7.40
C GLU A 86 13.75 -12.97 -6.16
N ALA A 87 12.70 -12.46 -5.51
CA ALA A 87 12.10 -13.11 -4.35
C ALA A 87 11.56 -14.52 -4.66
N HIS A 88 11.08 -14.76 -5.89
CA HIS A 88 10.70 -16.09 -6.36
C HIS A 88 11.91 -17.03 -6.53
N ARG A 89 13.04 -16.55 -7.05
CA ARG A 89 14.29 -17.34 -7.17
C ARG A 89 14.87 -17.68 -5.79
N ASP A 90 14.77 -16.76 -4.84
CA ASP A 90 15.31 -16.91 -3.49
C ASP A 90 14.35 -17.65 -2.54
N LEU A 91 13.13 -17.98 -3.00
CA LEU A 91 12.05 -18.61 -2.22
C LEU A 91 11.69 -17.83 -0.93
N ASP A 92 11.82 -16.50 -0.95
CA ASP A 92 11.53 -15.63 0.20
C ASP A 92 10.02 -15.36 0.32
N GLY A 93 9.32 -16.22 1.06
CA GLY A 93 7.88 -16.11 1.28
C GLY A 93 7.43 -14.84 2.01
N THR A 94 8.30 -14.17 2.77
CA THR A 94 7.94 -12.93 3.48
C THR A 94 8.04 -11.74 2.53
N ARG A 95 9.14 -11.66 1.75
CA ARG A 95 9.30 -10.65 0.71
C ARG A 95 8.25 -10.83 -0.40
N LEU A 96 7.92 -12.06 -0.79
CA LEU A 96 6.85 -12.34 -1.74
C LEU A 96 5.49 -11.82 -1.26
N ARG A 97 5.14 -12.00 0.01
CA ARG A 97 3.88 -11.48 0.57
C ARG A 97 3.81 -9.95 0.52
N ALA A 98 4.91 -9.27 0.90
CA ALA A 98 5.00 -7.82 0.84
C ALA A 98 4.91 -7.28 -0.60
N LEU A 99 5.71 -7.84 -1.52
CA LEU A 99 5.73 -7.45 -2.92
C LEU A 99 4.40 -7.75 -3.64
N SER A 100 3.71 -8.85 -3.27
CA SER A 100 2.39 -9.18 -3.81
C SER A 100 1.32 -8.15 -3.42
N ALA A 101 1.39 -7.61 -2.20
CA ALA A 101 0.48 -6.54 -1.77
C ALA A 101 0.76 -5.24 -2.55
N GLN A 102 2.03 -4.89 -2.72
CA GLN A 102 2.45 -3.74 -3.53
C GLN A 102 2.03 -3.88 -5.00
N GLN A 103 2.19 -5.07 -5.59
CA GLN A 103 1.74 -5.39 -6.95
C GLN A 103 0.25 -5.12 -7.13
N ARG A 104 -0.61 -5.61 -6.21
CA ARG A 104 -2.06 -5.39 -6.30
C ARG A 104 -2.41 -3.92 -6.23
N ALA A 105 -1.81 -3.17 -5.30
CA ALA A 105 -2.06 -1.75 -5.14
C ALA A 105 -1.63 -0.95 -6.40
N LEU A 106 -0.42 -1.21 -6.90
CA LEU A 106 0.13 -0.54 -8.09
C LEU A 106 -0.70 -0.83 -9.34
N THR A 107 -1.04 -2.11 -9.57
CA THR A 107 -1.88 -2.52 -10.72
C THR A 107 -3.23 -1.80 -10.72
N MET A 108 -3.88 -1.70 -9.55
CA MET A 108 -5.18 -1.01 -9.43
C MET A 108 -5.07 0.51 -9.60
N ALA A 109 -3.97 1.11 -9.12
CA ALA A 109 -3.71 2.54 -9.29
C ALA A 109 -3.51 2.88 -10.77
N LEU A 110 -2.63 2.15 -11.46
CA LEU A 110 -2.30 2.38 -12.87
C LEU A 110 -3.49 2.19 -13.80
N ALA A 111 -4.32 1.16 -13.58
CA ALA A 111 -5.52 0.96 -14.39
C ALA A 111 -6.55 2.10 -14.22
N ARG A 112 -6.67 2.65 -13.01
CA ARG A 112 -7.53 3.81 -12.73
C ARG A 112 -7.00 5.07 -13.40
N GLN A 113 -5.68 5.27 -13.37
CA GLN A 113 -5.02 6.39 -14.04
C GLN A 113 -5.17 6.29 -15.57
N ALA A 114 -4.97 5.11 -16.14
CA ALA A 114 -5.19 4.86 -17.57
C ALA A 114 -6.62 5.27 -17.98
N ARG A 115 -7.63 4.84 -17.21
CA ARG A 115 -9.03 5.27 -17.43
C ARG A 115 -9.20 6.79 -17.33
N ALA A 116 -8.59 7.44 -16.35
CA ALA A 116 -8.68 8.90 -16.20
C ALA A 116 -8.02 9.63 -17.39
N LEU A 117 -6.89 9.13 -17.89
CA LEU A 117 -6.19 9.68 -19.05
C LEU A 117 -7.02 9.51 -20.33
N THR A 118 -7.65 8.36 -20.53
CA THR A 118 -8.49 8.15 -21.73
C THR A 118 -9.76 9.00 -21.70
N VAL A 119 -10.34 9.25 -20.53
CA VAL A 119 -11.44 10.22 -20.35
C VAL A 119 -11.00 11.64 -20.70
N LYS A 120 -9.82 12.08 -20.24
CA LYS A 120 -9.27 13.41 -20.61
C LYS A 120 -9.03 13.54 -22.12
N ALA A 121 -8.67 12.45 -22.78
CA ALA A 121 -8.52 12.38 -24.23
C ALA A 121 -9.86 12.21 -24.99
N GLY A 122 -11.00 12.30 -24.31
CA GLY A 122 -12.34 12.25 -24.91
C GLY A 122 -12.80 10.85 -25.34
N ARG A 123 -12.09 9.78 -24.96
CA ARG A 123 -12.44 8.38 -25.30
C ARG A 123 -12.47 7.52 -24.04
N PRO A 124 -13.61 7.48 -23.32
CA PRO A 124 -13.70 6.71 -22.08
C PRO A 124 -13.47 5.21 -22.33
N LEU A 125 -12.73 4.57 -21.43
CA LEU A 125 -12.46 3.13 -21.48
C LEU A 125 -13.62 2.35 -20.83
N SER A 126 -14.05 1.27 -21.47
CA SER A 126 -15.03 0.33 -20.90
C SER A 126 -14.46 -0.42 -19.70
N GLU A 127 -15.32 -1.03 -18.88
CA GLU A 127 -14.86 -1.84 -17.74
C GLU A 127 -13.96 -3.00 -18.18
N GLN A 128 -14.33 -3.67 -19.27
CA GLN A 128 -13.50 -4.71 -19.87
C GLN A 128 -12.13 -4.18 -20.31
N GLY A 129 -12.08 -2.99 -20.92
CA GLY A 129 -10.81 -2.37 -21.29
C GLY A 129 -9.93 -2.05 -20.08
N VAL A 130 -10.52 -1.67 -18.94
CA VAL A 130 -9.77 -1.47 -17.69
C VAL A 130 -9.17 -2.79 -17.19
N LEU A 131 -9.90 -3.91 -17.30
CA LEU A 131 -9.39 -5.24 -16.96
C LEU A 131 -8.24 -5.66 -17.88
N GLU A 132 -8.34 -5.39 -19.19
CA GLU A 132 -7.27 -5.65 -20.16
C GLU A 132 -6.00 -4.84 -19.88
N VAL A 133 -6.14 -3.57 -19.47
CA VAL A 133 -5.01 -2.74 -19.02
C VAL A 133 -4.37 -3.35 -17.76
N ARG A 134 -5.18 -3.80 -16.80
CA ARG A 134 -4.65 -4.50 -15.60
C ARG A 134 -3.89 -5.76 -15.99
N GLY A 135 -4.42 -6.56 -16.92
CA GLY A 135 -3.74 -7.74 -17.45
C GLY A 135 -2.39 -7.38 -18.06
N THR A 136 -2.31 -6.27 -18.79
CA THR A 136 -1.06 -5.80 -19.40
C THR A 136 -0.02 -5.44 -18.34
N VAL A 137 -0.40 -4.72 -17.29
CA VAL A 137 0.50 -4.39 -16.17
C VAL A 137 0.94 -5.66 -15.43
N GLN A 138 0.05 -6.63 -15.24
CA GLN A 138 0.38 -7.92 -14.64
C GLN A 138 1.36 -8.73 -15.49
N ALA A 139 1.19 -8.73 -16.81
CA ALA A 139 2.12 -9.36 -17.75
C ALA A 139 3.52 -8.72 -17.66
N ALA A 140 3.59 -7.38 -17.62
CA ALA A 140 4.85 -6.65 -17.48
C ALA A 140 5.57 -6.93 -16.14
N LEU A 141 4.83 -7.17 -15.06
CA LEU A 141 5.42 -7.57 -13.78
C LEU A 141 5.98 -9.00 -13.83
N ALA A 142 5.30 -9.91 -14.53
CA ALA A 142 5.67 -11.31 -14.60
C ALA A 142 6.85 -11.57 -15.55
N ASP A 143 6.88 -10.91 -16.70
CA ASP A 143 7.81 -11.22 -17.80
C ASP A 143 8.62 -9.97 -18.21
N PRO A 144 9.96 -10.02 -18.18
CA PRO A 144 10.81 -8.91 -18.62
C PRO A 144 10.63 -8.53 -20.10
N ASP A 145 10.26 -9.46 -20.99
CA ASP A 145 9.97 -9.16 -22.39
C ASP A 145 8.68 -8.37 -22.54
N ALA A 146 7.61 -8.80 -21.87
CA ALA A 146 6.36 -8.04 -21.76
C ALA A 146 6.58 -6.65 -21.17
N ALA A 147 7.47 -6.54 -20.17
CA ALA A 147 7.82 -5.28 -19.52
C ALA A 147 8.50 -4.31 -20.49
N ARG A 148 9.47 -4.80 -21.29
CA ARG A 148 10.13 -4.00 -22.34
C ARG A 148 9.15 -3.58 -23.45
N ALA A 149 8.30 -4.50 -23.88
CA ALA A 149 7.31 -4.22 -24.92
C ALA A 149 6.32 -3.12 -24.47
N TRP A 150 5.85 -3.20 -23.22
CA TRP A 150 4.96 -2.17 -22.66
C TRP A 150 5.69 -0.84 -22.45
N ALA A 151 6.90 -0.85 -21.89
CA ALA A 151 7.71 0.35 -21.72
C ALA A 151 8.05 1.06 -23.05
N GLY A 152 8.07 0.33 -24.16
CA GLY A 152 8.20 0.88 -25.51
C GLY A 152 6.99 1.69 -25.98
N GLY A 153 5.83 1.64 -25.29
CA GLY A 153 4.69 2.52 -25.56
C GLY A 153 4.02 2.36 -26.93
N CYS A 154 4.26 1.25 -27.63
CA CYS A 154 3.78 0.95 -28.98
C CYS A 154 3.01 -0.39 -29.05
N LEU A 155 2.21 -0.71 -28.03
CA LEU A 155 1.39 -1.92 -28.04
C LEU A 155 0.22 -1.79 -29.01
N ASP A 156 0.00 -2.83 -29.82
CA ASP A 156 -1.18 -2.94 -30.70
C ASP A 156 -2.32 -3.76 -30.05
N HIS A 157 -2.02 -4.67 -29.12
CA HIS A 157 -2.98 -5.48 -28.36
C HIS A 157 -2.61 -5.50 -26.86
N PRO A 158 -3.58 -5.72 -25.96
CA PRO A 158 -3.27 -5.87 -24.53
C PRO A 158 -2.44 -7.14 -24.31
N LEU A 159 -1.52 -7.09 -23.35
CA LEU A 159 -0.74 -8.26 -22.95
C LEU A 159 -1.54 -9.06 -21.93
N THR A 160 -1.51 -10.38 -22.07
CA THR A 160 -2.17 -11.30 -21.13
C THR A 160 -1.13 -11.88 -20.20
N PRO A 161 -1.33 -11.81 -18.87
CA PRO A 161 -0.39 -12.42 -17.93
C PRO A 161 -0.37 -13.94 -18.12
N PRO A 162 0.77 -14.61 -17.87
CA PRO A 162 0.81 -16.07 -17.90
C PRO A 162 -0.20 -16.63 -16.88
N ALA A 163 -1.05 -17.55 -17.32
CA ALA A 163 -1.92 -18.29 -16.43
C ALA A 163 -1.06 -19.27 -15.61
N PHE A 164 -0.68 -18.87 -14.39
CA PHE A 164 0.14 -19.60 -13.42
C PHE A 164 1.65 -19.69 -13.73
N PRO A 165 2.55 -19.83 -12.73
CA PRO A 165 3.98 -19.78 -12.95
C PRO A 165 4.40 -21.03 -13.73
N ALA A 166 4.68 -20.85 -15.01
CA ALA A 166 5.22 -21.90 -15.85
C ALA A 166 6.58 -22.33 -15.31
N VAL A 167 6.63 -23.54 -14.77
CA VAL A 167 7.86 -24.30 -14.74
C VAL A 167 8.34 -24.40 -16.19
N ALA A 168 9.60 -24.10 -16.43
CA ALA A 168 10.19 -24.09 -17.76
C ALA A 168 9.95 -25.43 -18.48
N GLY A 169 9.43 -25.38 -19.70
CA GLY A 169 9.37 -26.57 -20.55
C GLY A 169 8.45 -26.41 -21.76
N ALA A 170 9.06 -26.46 -22.94
CA ALA A 170 8.46 -26.75 -24.24
C ALA A 170 7.51 -25.69 -24.85
N GLY A 171 8.12 -24.85 -25.69
CA GLY A 171 7.38 -24.15 -26.74
C GLY A 171 6.65 -25.15 -27.63
N THR A 172 5.36 -24.94 -27.81
CA THR A 172 4.58 -25.67 -28.81
C THR A 172 3.84 -24.65 -29.66
N ARG A 173 4.42 -24.39 -30.83
CA ARG A 173 3.84 -23.62 -31.93
C ARG A 173 2.79 -24.50 -32.62
N PRO A 174 1.54 -24.05 -32.83
CA PRO A 174 0.60 -24.82 -33.62
C PRO A 174 0.97 -24.68 -35.10
N ALA A 175 1.46 -25.76 -35.70
CA ALA A 175 1.54 -25.92 -37.14
C ALA A 175 0.14 -26.29 -37.66
N GLY A 176 -0.46 -25.43 -38.48
CA GLY A 176 -1.62 -25.83 -39.29
C GLY A 176 -1.17 -26.70 -40.46
N PRO A 177 -2.02 -27.60 -40.99
CA PRO A 177 -1.79 -28.19 -42.30
C PRO A 177 -2.53 -27.38 -43.37
N VAL A 178 -1.75 -26.98 -44.37
CA VAL A 178 -2.16 -26.42 -45.66
C VAL A 178 -2.03 -27.57 -46.67
N TRP A 179 -3.18 -27.94 -47.25
CA TRP A 179 -3.50 -28.51 -48.58
C TRP A 179 -2.52 -29.52 -49.24
N ASP A 180 -3.08 -30.59 -49.81
CA ASP A 180 -2.88 -30.82 -51.25
C ASP A 180 -4.00 -31.65 -51.91
N LEU A 181 -4.35 -31.23 -53.12
CA LEU A 181 -5.24 -31.84 -54.09
C LEU A 181 -4.38 -32.58 -55.12
N SER A 182 -4.88 -33.73 -55.58
CA SER A 182 -4.76 -34.31 -56.94
C SER A 182 -4.30 -35.76 -56.92
N ASP A 183 -5.13 -36.68 -57.42
CA ASP A 183 -4.99 -37.14 -58.81
C ASP A 183 -6.23 -37.92 -59.28
N GLU A 184 -6.43 -37.87 -60.60
CA GLU A 184 -7.63 -38.22 -61.37
C GLU A 184 -7.70 -39.73 -61.75
N PRO A 185 -8.60 -40.24 -62.64
CA PRO A 185 -9.64 -41.20 -62.31
C PRO A 185 -9.45 -42.61 -62.90
N ALA A 186 -10.07 -43.63 -62.29
CA ALA A 186 -10.15 -44.96 -62.91
C ALA A 186 -11.50 -45.68 -62.69
N LYS A 187 -12.25 -45.75 -63.79
CA LYS A 187 -13.06 -46.87 -64.29
C LYS A 187 -14.12 -47.54 -63.38
N ARG A 188 -15.37 -47.27 -63.79
CA ARG A 188 -16.58 -48.11 -63.69
C ARG A 188 -16.31 -49.62 -63.52
N ARG A 189 -16.87 -50.20 -62.44
CA ARG A 189 -17.49 -51.53 -62.46
C ARG A 189 -18.72 -51.54 -61.54
N SER A 190 -19.86 -51.82 -62.14
CA SER A 190 -21.15 -52.09 -61.52
C SER A 190 -21.10 -53.30 -60.59
N ALA A 191 -21.55 -53.14 -59.35
CA ALA A 191 -21.80 -54.25 -58.41
C ALA A 191 -23.19 -54.12 -57.79
N LYS A 192 -23.87 -55.27 -57.70
CA LYS A 192 -25.25 -55.51 -57.25
C LYS A 192 -25.60 -54.91 -55.88
N PRO A 193 -26.90 -54.61 -55.62
CA PRO A 193 -27.36 -54.14 -54.32
C PRO A 193 -27.34 -55.28 -53.26
N ALA A 194 -26.73 -55.00 -52.11
CA ALA A 194 -26.78 -55.81 -50.89
C ALA A 194 -27.98 -55.38 -50.01
N PRO A 195 -28.45 -56.21 -49.05
CA PRO A 195 -29.77 -56.06 -48.44
C PRO A 195 -29.82 -54.90 -47.43
N ARG A 196 -30.80 -53.99 -47.61
CA ARG A 196 -31.03 -52.77 -46.81
C ARG A 196 -31.14 -53.00 -45.28
N ALA A 197 -31.52 -54.21 -44.83
CA ALA A 197 -31.71 -54.51 -43.41
C ALA A 197 -30.41 -54.45 -42.57
N ALA A 198 -29.25 -54.84 -43.13
CA ALA A 198 -27.97 -54.80 -42.41
C ALA A 198 -27.41 -53.38 -42.26
N ALA A 199 -27.75 -52.48 -43.19
CA ALA A 199 -27.37 -51.07 -43.11
C ALA A 199 -28.14 -50.33 -42.01
N ASP A 200 -29.43 -50.63 -41.85
CA ASP A 200 -30.28 -50.00 -40.82
C ASP A 200 -29.88 -50.41 -39.39
N ASP A 201 -29.40 -51.64 -39.18
CA ASP A 201 -28.90 -52.09 -37.87
C ASP A 201 -27.58 -51.42 -37.47
N LEU A 202 -26.68 -51.19 -38.43
CA LEU A 202 -25.44 -50.46 -38.21
C LEU A 202 -25.70 -48.99 -37.87
N GLU A 203 -26.66 -48.36 -38.55
CA GLU A 203 -27.06 -46.97 -38.27
C GLU A 203 -27.69 -46.84 -36.87
N ARG A 204 -28.60 -47.76 -36.50
CA ARG A 204 -29.16 -47.80 -35.14
C ARG A 204 -28.08 -48.02 -34.07
N ALA A 205 -27.08 -48.85 -34.33
CA ALA A 205 -25.96 -49.07 -33.42
C ALA A 205 -25.08 -47.83 -33.28
N ARG A 206 -24.84 -47.10 -34.38
CA ARG A 206 -24.11 -45.83 -34.40
C ARG A 206 -24.82 -44.76 -33.59
N VAL A 207 -26.11 -44.54 -33.82
CA VAL A 207 -26.92 -43.57 -33.05
C VAL A 207 -26.90 -43.88 -31.56
N ARG A 208 -27.02 -45.16 -31.16
CA ARG A 208 -26.90 -45.57 -29.75
C ARG A 208 -25.51 -45.29 -29.17
N ARG A 209 -24.44 -45.50 -29.94
CA ARG A 209 -23.06 -45.21 -29.51
C ARG A 209 -22.84 -43.72 -29.34
N GLU A 210 -23.31 -42.91 -30.28
CA GLU A 210 -23.23 -41.45 -30.21
C GLU A 210 -24.04 -40.90 -29.02
N ALA A 211 -25.25 -41.43 -28.77
CA ALA A 211 -26.05 -41.05 -27.60
C ALA A 211 -25.36 -41.42 -26.27
N ARG A 212 -24.72 -42.58 -26.18
CA ARG A 212 -23.91 -42.97 -25.00
C ARG A 212 -22.70 -42.05 -24.82
N ALA A 213 -21.98 -41.76 -25.91
CA ALA A 213 -20.83 -40.85 -25.86
C ALA A 213 -21.23 -39.45 -25.36
N ARG A 214 -22.33 -38.89 -25.88
CA ARG A 214 -22.87 -37.59 -25.42
C ARG A 214 -23.30 -37.63 -23.96
N ARG A 215 -23.91 -38.72 -23.49
CA ARG A 215 -24.27 -38.89 -22.07
C ARG A 215 -23.02 -38.91 -21.19
N ASP A 216 -22.01 -39.69 -21.57
CA ASP A 216 -20.79 -39.83 -20.79
C ASP A 216 -19.97 -38.52 -20.77
N GLU A 217 -20.01 -37.75 -21.86
CA GLU A 217 -19.47 -36.38 -21.91
C GLU A 217 -20.21 -35.44 -20.96
N ALA A 218 -21.55 -35.41 -21.01
CA ALA A 218 -22.37 -34.61 -20.11
C ALA A 218 -22.16 -34.96 -18.62
N VAL A 219 -21.91 -36.25 -18.30
CA VAL A 219 -21.57 -36.68 -16.94
C VAL A 219 -20.21 -36.13 -16.52
N ARG A 220 -19.17 -36.21 -17.38
CA ARG A 220 -17.85 -35.64 -17.06
C ARG A 220 -17.89 -34.12 -16.90
N ASP A 221 -18.69 -33.44 -17.72
CA ASP A 221 -18.89 -32.00 -17.60
C ASP A 221 -19.58 -31.64 -16.28
N ALA A 222 -20.59 -32.40 -15.87
CA ALA A 222 -21.28 -32.23 -14.59
C ALA A 222 -20.35 -32.50 -13.39
N GLU A 223 -19.53 -33.55 -13.45
CA GLU A 223 -18.52 -33.85 -12.42
C GLU A 223 -17.49 -32.73 -12.31
N THR A 224 -17.00 -32.22 -13.44
CA THR A 224 -16.06 -31.10 -13.48
C THR A 224 -16.69 -29.82 -12.93
N ALA A 225 -17.95 -29.56 -13.27
CA ALA A 225 -18.70 -28.42 -12.73
C ALA A 225 -18.90 -28.53 -11.21
N ALA A 226 -19.20 -29.72 -10.70
CA ALA A 226 -19.33 -29.96 -9.25
C ALA A 226 -18.01 -29.72 -8.51
N VAL A 227 -16.90 -30.26 -9.00
CA VAL A 227 -15.57 -30.02 -8.40
C VAL A 227 -15.19 -28.53 -8.41
N ASN A 228 -15.54 -27.82 -9.48
CA ASN A 228 -15.30 -26.38 -9.58
C ASN A 228 -16.19 -25.59 -8.60
N ALA A 229 -17.44 -26.01 -8.41
CA ALA A 229 -18.35 -25.41 -7.42
C ALA A 229 -17.84 -25.62 -5.99
N ASP A 230 -17.39 -26.83 -5.64
CA ASP A 230 -16.82 -27.13 -4.32
C ASP A 230 -15.54 -26.32 -4.08
N ARG A 231 -14.67 -26.20 -5.09
CA ARG A 231 -13.47 -25.35 -4.99
C ARG A 231 -13.83 -23.87 -4.81
N ALA A 232 -14.85 -23.38 -5.51
CA ALA A 232 -15.31 -22.01 -5.37
C ALA A 232 -15.90 -21.76 -3.98
N GLN A 233 -16.66 -22.72 -3.43
CA GLN A 233 -17.22 -22.65 -2.09
C GLN A 233 -16.12 -22.62 -1.02
N ALA A 234 -15.12 -23.51 -1.11
CA ALA A 234 -13.97 -23.51 -0.20
C ALA A 234 -13.17 -22.20 -0.27
N ALA A 235 -13.03 -21.61 -1.47
CA ALA A 235 -12.39 -20.32 -1.63
C ALA A 235 -13.18 -19.17 -0.97
N VAL A 236 -14.52 -19.20 -1.04
CA VAL A 236 -15.40 -18.23 -0.36
C VAL A 236 -15.28 -18.36 1.17
N GLU A 237 -15.26 -19.57 1.70
CA GLU A 237 -15.10 -19.82 3.14
C GLU A 237 -13.74 -19.33 3.64
N ALA A 238 -12.65 -19.69 2.96
CA ALA A 238 -11.31 -19.19 3.29
C ALA A 238 -11.23 -17.65 3.22
N ALA A 239 -11.88 -17.02 2.23
CA ALA A 239 -11.93 -15.57 2.11
C ALA A 239 -12.71 -14.93 3.27
N ARG A 240 -13.79 -15.56 3.74
CA ARG A 240 -14.58 -15.10 4.91
C ARG A 240 -13.77 -15.20 6.20
N GLU A 241 -13.06 -16.30 6.42
CA GLU A 241 -12.18 -16.46 7.58
C GLU A 241 -11.06 -15.41 7.59
N GLN A 242 -10.43 -15.17 6.44
CA GLN A 242 -9.41 -14.12 6.31
C GLN A 242 -9.98 -12.72 6.59
N ALA A 243 -11.21 -12.44 6.13
CA ALA A 243 -11.89 -11.18 6.42
C ALA A 243 -12.20 -11.02 7.91
N HIS A 244 -12.68 -12.07 8.57
CA HIS A 244 -12.93 -12.08 10.01
C HIS A 244 -11.65 -11.82 10.81
N ALA A 245 -10.59 -12.58 10.53
CA ALA A 245 -9.30 -12.41 11.20
C ALA A 245 -8.69 -11.02 10.94
N ALA A 246 -8.90 -10.43 9.76
CA ALA A 246 -8.49 -9.06 9.49
C ALA A 246 -9.32 -8.01 10.26
N GLN A 247 -10.62 -8.28 10.47
CA GLN A 247 -11.48 -7.44 11.30
C GLN A 247 -11.06 -7.49 12.77
N GLU A 248 -10.80 -8.66 13.34
CA GLU A 248 -10.33 -8.82 14.72
C GLU A 248 -9.03 -8.06 14.96
N ARG A 249 -8.00 -8.26 14.11
CA ARG A 249 -6.74 -7.50 14.20
C ARG A 249 -6.94 -5.99 14.14
N ARG A 250 -7.91 -5.53 13.35
CA ARG A 250 -8.24 -4.10 13.26
C ARG A 250 -8.92 -3.59 14.53
N GLU A 251 -9.79 -4.38 15.14
CA GLU A 251 -10.45 -4.04 16.40
C GLU A 251 -9.46 -4.02 17.56
N GLU A 252 -8.55 -4.99 17.63
CA GLU A 252 -7.43 -5.02 18.59
C GLU A 252 -6.54 -3.77 18.43
N ALA A 253 -6.10 -3.47 17.20
CA ALA A 253 -5.28 -2.29 16.93
C ALA A 253 -6.00 -0.98 17.30
N ARG A 254 -7.32 -0.91 17.09
CA ARG A 254 -8.13 0.24 17.51
C ARG A 254 -8.22 0.36 19.03
N GLY A 255 -8.37 -0.77 19.74
CA GLY A 255 -8.32 -0.82 21.19
C GLY A 255 -7.00 -0.28 21.73
N HIS A 256 -5.88 -0.75 21.17
CA HIS A 256 -4.55 -0.30 21.58
C HIS A 256 -4.32 1.20 21.31
N VAL A 257 -4.77 1.72 20.16
CA VAL A 257 -4.71 3.16 19.88
C VAL A 257 -5.56 3.97 20.87
N ALA A 258 -6.72 3.46 21.28
CA ALA A 258 -7.56 4.14 22.27
C ALA A 258 -6.92 4.16 23.66
N GLU A 259 -6.26 3.07 24.06
CA GLU A 259 -5.48 2.97 25.30
C GLU A 259 -4.30 3.95 25.30
N LEU A 260 -3.46 3.93 24.27
CA LEU A 260 -2.33 4.86 24.14
C LEU A 260 -2.75 6.34 24.16
N ARG A 261 -3.94 6.66 23.62
CA ARG A 261 -4.48 8.02 23.69
C ARG A 261 -4.90 8.43 25.10
N ARG A 262 -5.40 7.49 25.91
CA ARG A 262 -5.72 7.75 27.32
C ARG A 262 -4.44 7.96 28.11
N GLU A 263 -3.45 7.08 27.93
CA GLU A 263 -2.13 7.23 28.56
C GLU A 263 -1.46 8.56 28.20
N LEU A 264 -1.55 8.99 26.93
CA LEU A 264 -1.04 10.28 26.50
C LEU A 264 -1.77 11.43 27.20
N ALA A 265 -3.10 11.41 27.25
CA ALA A 265 -3.87 12.45 27.92
C ALA A 265 -3.56 12.53 29.43
N ASP A 266 -3.39 11.39 30.08
CA ASP A 266 -3.02 11.32 31.51
C ASP A 266 -1.59 11.88 31.73
N ALA A 267 -0.66 11.57 30.82
CA ALA A 267 0.71 12.10 30.87
C ALA A 267 0.76 13.61 30.62
N GLU A 268 -0.01 14.14 29.65
CA GLU A 268 -0.12 15.57 29.38
C GLU A 268 -0.72 16.33 30.57
N GLN A 269 -1.73 15.76 31.23
CA GLN A 269 -2.31 16.35 32.44
C GLN A 269 -1.29 16.37 33.59
N ALA A 270 -0.55 15.27 33.79
CA ALA A 270 0.50 15.21 34.81
C ALA A 270 1.64 16.21 34.54
N GLU A 271 2.03 16.40 33.27
CA GLU A 271 3.00 17.43 32.88
C GLU A 271 2.46 18.84 33.20
N HIS A 272 1.20 19.11 32.86
CA HIS A 272 0.58 20.40 33.14
C HIS A 272 0.56 20.71 34.65
N ASP A 273 0.14 19.75 35.46
CA ASP A 273 0.05 19.90 36.91
C ASP A 273 1.44 20.11 37.53
N ALA A 274 2.44 19.34 37.07
CA ALA A 274 3.83 19.51 37.50
C ALA A 274 4.38 20.90 37.13
N ALA A 275 4.03 21.42 35.95
CA ALA A 275 4.45 22.74 35.51
C ALA A 275 3.80 23.87 36.34
N GLU A 276 2.53 23.72 36.72
CA GLU A 276 1.83 24.62 37.65
C GLU A 276 2.45 24.59 39.06
N ASP A 277 2.77 23.39 39.57
CA ASP A 277 3.47 23.22 40.84
C ASP A 277 4.87 23.86 40.84
N GLU A 278 5.61 23.69 39.74
CA GLU A 278 6.92 24.32 39.56
C GLU A 278 6.80 25.85 39.59
N ARG A 279 5.85 26.41 38.83
CA ARG A 279 5.57 27.86 38.81
C ARG A 279 5.26 28.38 40.22
N ARG A 280 4.30 27.75 40.90
CA ARG A 280 3.90 28.10 42.28
C ARG A 280 5.06 28.02 43.26
N THR A 281 5.91 27.00 43.15
CA THR A 281 7.08 26.84 44.03
C THR A 281 8.12 27.92 43.76
N ARG A 282 8.40 28.23 42.49
CA ARG A 282 9.31 29.31 42.10
C ARG A 282 8.83 30.67 42.63
N ASP A 283 7.54 30.94 42.56
CA ASP A 283 6.99 32.20 43.07
C ASP A 283 7.08 32.31 44.60
N ARG A 284 6.82 31.21 45.34
CA ARG A 284 7.06 31.16 46.79
C ARG A 284 8.53 31.39 47.15
N VAL A 285 9.46 30.81 46.40
CA VAL A 285 10.90 31.05 46.58
C VAL A 285 11.23 32.54 46.37
N ARG A 286 10.74 33.13 45.27
CA ARG A 286 10.94 34.57 44.99
C ARG A 286 10.35 35.47 46.07
N GLU A 287 9.18 35.14 46.59
CA GLU A 287 8.55 35.88 47.69
C GLU A 287 9.41 35.80 48.97
N ALA A 288 9.87 34.60 49.33
CA ALA A 288 10.74 34.39 50.48
C ALA A 288 12.08 35.15 50.35
N GLU A 289 12.68 35.11 49.15
CA GLU A 289 13.91 35.87 48.84
C GLU A 289 13.71 37.38 48.97
N ARG A 290 12.56 37.91 48.52
CA ARG A 290 12.21 39.34 48.68
C ARG A 290 11.95 39.72 50.14
N ALA A 291 11.36 38.85 50.94
CA ALA A 291 11.05 39.10 52.34
C ALA A 291 12.29 39.03 53.26
N LEU A 292 13.27 38.19 52.92
CA LEU A 292 14.44 37.89 53.75
C LEU A 292 15.26 39.15 54.16
N PRO A 293 15.62 40.09 53.27
CA PRO A 293 16.33 41.31 53.66
C PRO A 293 15.57 42.15 54.69
N GLY A 294 14.24 42.27 54.54
CA GLY A 294 13.38 43.00 55.46
C GLY A 294 13.34 42.36 56.85
N ALA A 295 13.21 41.03 56.91
CA ALA A 295 13.25 40.27 58.16
C ALA A 295 14.62 40.41 58.85
N ARG A 296 15.73 40.28 58.09
CA ARG A 296 17.10 40.47 58.60
C ARG A 296 17.33 41.87 59.16
N ARG A 297 16.81 42.91 58.50
CA ARG A 297 16.92 44.29 58.99
C ARG A 297 16.20 44.47 60.34
N ARG A 298 14.95 44.02 60.45
CA ARG A 298 14.17 44.09 61.71
C ARG A 298 14.85 43.33 62.85
N ALA A 299 15.41 42.15 62.57
CA ALA A 299 16.18 41.39 63.56
C ALA A 299 17.39 42.20 64.09
N ARG A 300 18.20 42.79 63.19
CA ARG A 300 19.35 43.63 63.56
C ARG A 300 18.94 44.90 64.31
N GLU A 301 17.79 45.49 63.99
CA GLU A 301 17.24 46.65 64.71
C GLU A 301 16.82 46.26 66.13
N ALA A 302 16.12 45.13 66.29
CA ALA A 302 15.72 44.60 67.59
C ALA A 302 16.93 44.25 68.47
N GLU A 303 17.96 43.60 67.91
CA GLU A 303 19.23 43.30 68.61
C GLU A 303 19.91 44.59 69.11
N ARG A 304 19.97 45.62 68.27
CA ARG A 304 20.54 46.93 68.64
C ARG A 304 19.75 47.61 69.73
N HIS A 305 18.42 47.56 69.66
CA HIS A 305 17.55 48.13 70.68
C HIS A 305 17.70 47.41 72.03
N ALA A 306 17.72 46.07 72.03
CA ALA A 306 17.98 45.27 73.21
C ALA A 306 19.34 45.59 73.84
N ALA A 307 20.40 45.70 73.02
CA ALA A 307 21.73 46.08 73.50
C ALA A 307 21.77 47.51 74.08
N HIS A 308 20.98 48.44 73.55
CA HIS A 308 20.85 49.79 74.11
C HIS A 308 20.16 49.79 75.48
N LEU A 309 19.05 49.08 75.62
CA LEU A 309 18.35 48.93 76.90
C LEU A 309 19.24 48.26 77.97
N ALA A 310 20.01 47.24 77.57
CA ALA A 310 20.95 46.58 78.48
C ALA A 310 22.05 47.53 79.00
N ARG A 311 22.60 48.40 78.13
CA ARG A 311 23.56 49.43 78.54
C ARG A 311 22.94 50.45 79.50
N GLN A 312 21.73 50.94 79.20
CA GLN A 312 21.02 51.86 80.09
C GLN A 312 20.77 51.27 81.48
N ALA A 313 20.41 49.98 81.56
CA ALA A 313 20.24 49.28 82.83
C ALA A 313 21.56 49.17 83.62
N ALA A 314 22.69 48.92 82.95
CA ALA A 314 24.00 48.88 83.57
C ALA A 314 24.43 50.25 84.12
N ASP A 315 24.26 51.32 83.33
CA ASP A 315 24.59 52.69 83.72
C ASP A 315 23.67 53.20 84.85
N GLY A 316 22.37 52.86 84.80
CA GLY A 316 21.42 53.15 85.87
C GLY A 316 21.75 52.47 87.19
N ASN A 317 22.29 51.25 87.15
CA ASN A 317 22.73 50.51 88.32
C ASN A 317 24.04 51.11 88.92
N THR A 318 24.91 51.70 88.11
CA THR A 318 26.12 52.40 88.61
C THR A 318 25.82 53.74 89.29
N LYS A 319 24.66 54.36 89.02
CA LYS A 319 24.20 55.57 89.74
C LYS A 319 23.39 55.26 91.02
N ALA A 320 23.07 53.99 91.27
CA ALA A 320 22.18 53.57 92.36
C ALA A 320 22.85 52.58 93.34
N ALA A 321 23.99 52.94 93.93
CA ALA A 321 24.44 52.46 95.25
C ALA A 321 25.60 53.34 95.76
N PRO A 322 25.67 53.71 97.06
CA PRO A 322 25.21 52.91 98.20
C PRO A 322 24.26 53.61 99.20
N ALA A 323 23.36 52.83 99.81
CA ALA A 323 22.95 52.97 101.22
C ALA A 323 22.13 51.74 101.72
N SER A 324 22.84 50.82 102.36
CA SER A 324 22.54 50.08 103.61
C SER A 324 21.13 49.59 104.02
N SER A 325 21.17 48.36 104.56
CA SER A 325 20.43 47.79 105.72
C SER A 325 19.14 47.01 105.39
N ARG A 326 19.11 45.68 105.55
CA ARG A 326 19.01 44.79 106.75
C ARG A 326 17.55 44.47 107.13
N GLY A 327 17.28 43.16 107.24
CA GLY A 327 16.10 42.57 107.90
C GLY A 327 15.06 42.03 106.92
N SER A 328 14.34 40.93 107.15
CA SER A 328 14.40 39.90 108.17
C SER A 328 13.43 38.79 107.72
N THR A 329 13.94 37.55 107.63
CA THR A 329 13.29 36.25 107.94
C THR A 329 11.85 35.86 107.54
N ARG A 330 11.78 34.58 107.11
CA ARG A 330 10.69 33.57 107.22
C ARG A 330 9.49 33.69 106.27
N GLY A 331 9.00 32.63 105.64
CA GLY A 331 9.37 31.23 105.63
C GLY A 331 8.25 30.36 105.03
N SER A 332 8.63 29.20 104.49
CA SER A 332 7.81 28.00 104.20
C SER A 332 6.58 28.13 103.27
N ALA A 333 6.11 27.11 102.54
CA ALA A 333 6.55 25.80 102.07
C ALA A 333 5.29 25.16 101.43
N ARG A 334 5.49 24.23 100.48
CA ARG A 334 4.51 23.25 99.91
C ARG A 334 3.48 23.84 98.95
N GLY A 335 3.44 23.40 97.70
CA GLY A 335 2.91 22.11 97.20
C GLY A 335 1.81 22.49 96.18
N SER A 336 1.40 21.77 95.16
CA SER A 336 1.58 20.40 94.70
C SER A 336 0.89 20.33 93.31
N THR A 337 1.46 19.54 92.40
CA THR A 337 0.80 18.66 91.40
C THR A 337 -0.28 19.13 90.39
N ARG A 338 -0.08 18.62 89.15
CA ARG A 338 -1.05 18.15 88.13
C ARG A 338 -1.88 19.24 87.44
N GLY A 339 -2.06 19.27 86.13
CA GLY A 339 -1.97 18.28 85.06
C GLY A 339 -3.16 18.54 84.14
N SER A 340 -3.00 18.44 82.81
CA SER A 340 -4.05 17.91 81.91
C SER A 340 -3.60 17.99 80.45
N THR A 341 -3.31 16.81 79.92
CA THR A 341 -3.35 16.43 78.51
C THR A 341 -4.72 16.70 77.89
N ARG A 342 -4.76 17.22 76.66
CA ARG A 342 -5.87 16.96 75.72
C ARG A 342 -5.33 16.82 74.29
N GLY A 343 -5.48 15.62 73.76
CA GLY A 343 -5.33 15.31 72.35
C GLY A 343 -6.65 15.43 71.57
N ARG A 344 -6.51 15.57 70.25
CA ARG A 344 -7.44 15.24 69.14
C ARG A 344 -6.61 15.54 67.87
N SER A 345 -6.19 14.60 67.02
CA SER A 345 -6.79 13.42 66.37
C SER A 345 -7.95 13.72 65.42
N ARG A 346 -7.80 13.11 64.23
CA ARG A 346 -8.65 12.97 63.04
C ARG A 346 -8.48 14.05 61.98
N GLY A 347 -8.20 13.72 60.72
CA GLY A 347 -8.13 12.41 60.07
C GLY A 347 -8.43 12.62 58.59
N GLY A 348 -7.43 12.39 57.73
CA GLY A 348 -7.62 12.33 56.28
C GLY A 348 -7.75 10.88 55.87
N GLN A 349 -8.84 10.58 55.15
CA GLN A 349 -8.84 9.62 54.06
C GLN A 349 -9.01 10.42 52.78
#